data_AF-A0A402CD54-F1
#
_entry.id   AF-A0A402CD54-F1
#
_cell.length_a   1.000
_cell.length_b   1.000
_cell.length_c   1.000
_cell.angle_alpha   90.00
_cell.angle_beta   90.00
_cell.angle_gamma   90.00
#
_symmetry.space_group_name_H-M   'P 1'
#
loop_
_entity.id
_entity.type
_entity.pdbx_description
1 polymer ?
#
loop_
_entity_poly.entity_id
_entity_poly.type
_entity_poly.pdbx_seq_one_letter_code
_entity_poly.pdbx_strand_id
1 'polypeptide(L)'
;MSWAVVHHPPHPDFAEQVPFPIGLVELAEGPWINARIVGADPAELRAGLPLHVAFIHPETGDSYPVFRIDRQSESESPEDSRA
;
A
#
# COMPACT_ATOMS: atom_id res chain seq x y z
N MET A 1 3.55 9.70 5.86
CA MET A 1 3.88 8.27 5.78
C MET A 1 4.94 8.02 4.71
N SER A 2 5.82 7.03 4.91
CA SER A 2 7.05 6.80 4.11
C SER A 2 7.06 5.42 3.47
N TRP A 3 7.95 5.21 2.49
CA TRP A 3 8.11 3.92 1.80
C TRP A 3 9.58 3.65 1.45
N ALA A 4 9.88 2.39 1.16
CA ALA A 4 11.13 1.95 0.57
C ALA A 4 10.86 0.97 -0.57
N VAL A 5 11.78 0.90 -1.54
CA VAL A 5 11.73 -0.09 -2.63
C VAL A 5 12.71 -1.20 -2.34
N VAL A 6 12.20 -2.42 -2.28
CA VAL A 6 13.00 -3.64 -2.08
C VAL A 6 13.53 -4.08 -3.43
N HIS A 7 14.85 -3.97 -3.63
CA HIS A 7 15.54 -4.41 -4.85
C HIS A 7 16.19 -5.79 -4.72
N HIS A 8 16.36 -6.30 -3.50
CA HIS A 8 16.91 -7.62 -3.23
C HIS A 8 15.89 -8.44 -2.43
N PRO A 9 15.54 -9.66 -2.88
CA PRO A 9 14.47 -10.42 -2.25
C PRO A 9 14.88 -10.89 -0.84
N PRO A 10 14.04 -10.68 0.19
CA PRO A 10 14.34 -11.11 1.56
C PRO A 10 14.19 -12.63 1.75
N HIS A 11 13.49 -13.31 0.83
CA HIS A 11 13.29 -14.76 0.82
C HIS A 11 13.14 -15.23 -0.65
N PRO A 12 13.58 -16.45 -1.02
CA PRO A 12 13.52 -16.96 -2.39
C PRO A 12 12.17 -16.83 -3.08
N ASP A 13 11.07 -17.02 -2.36
CA ASP A 13 9.70 -16.90 -2.91
C ASP A 13 9.35 -15.48 -3.42
N PHE A 14 10.14 -14.47 -3.07
CA PHE A 14 10.00 -13.10 -3.56
C PHE A 14 10.98 -12.75 -4.69
N ALA A 15 11.81 -13.68 -5.15
CA ALA A 15 12.84 -13.41 -6.15
C ALA A 15 12.28 -12.87 -7.47
N GLU A 16 11.11 -13.34 -7.89
CA GLU A 16 10.44 -12.87 -9.11
C GLU A 16 9.58 -11.61 -8.90
N GLN A 17 9.47 -11.13 -7.65
CA GLN A 17 8.59 -10.03 -7.30
C GLN A 17 9.33 -8.70 -7.14
N VAL A 18 10.67 -8.72 -7.09
CA VAL A 18 11.47 -7.49 -7.00
C VAL A 18 11.59 -6.81 -8.37
N PRO A 19 11.63 -5.46 -8.43
CA PRO A 19 11.50 -4.54 -7.30
C PRO A 19 10.04 -4.39 -6.84
N PHE A 20 9.81 -4.29 -5.52
CA PHE A 20 8.48 -3.97 -4.97
C PHE A 20 8.55 -2.97 -3.80
N PRO A 21 7.53 -2.11 -3.64
CA PRO A 21 7.50 -1.18 -2.54
C PRO A 21 6.95 -1.80 -1.25
N ILE A 22 7.52 -1.39 -0.12
CA ILE A 22 6.97 -1.57 1.23
C ILE A 22 6.70 -0.20 1.84
N GLY A 23 5.55 -0.06 2.49
CA GLY A 23 5.14 1.17 3.15
C GLY A 23 5.08 1.00 4.66
N LEU A 24 5.45 2.06 5.39
CA LEU A 24 4.96 2.27 6.75
C LEU A 24 3.63 3.02 6.61
N VAL A 25 2.52 2.27 6.66
CA VAL A 25 1.17 2.75 6.39
C VAL A 25 0.50 3.14 7.71
N GLU A 26 -0.02 4.36 7.76
CA GLU A 26 -0.91 4.80 8.83
C GLU A 26 -2.35 4.41 8.49
N LEU A 27 -3.01 3.72 9.42
CA LEU A 27 -4.42 3.38 9.29
C LEU A 27 -5.30 4.50 9.86
N ALA A 28 -6.55 4.56 9.40
CA ALA A 28 -7.50 5.58 9.84
C ALA A 28 -7.80 5.52 11.36
N GLU A 29 -7.62 4.35 11.97
CA GLU A 29 -7.76 4.12 13.40
C GLU A 29 -6.58 4.65 14.22
N GLY A 30 -5.51 5.11 13.56
CA GLY A 30 -4.27 5.62 14.17
C GLY A 30 -3.05 4.69 14.27
N PRO A 31 -3.14 3.33 14.24
CA PRO A 31 -1.94 2.49 14.29
C PRO A 31 -1.20 2.48 12.94
N TRP A 32 0.08 2.09 13.00
CA TRP A 32 0.93 1.96 11.82
C TRP A 32 1.28 0.50 11.54
N ILE A 33 1.29 0.12 10.27
CA ILE A 33 1.65 -1.22 9.81
C ILE A 33 2.73 -1.13 8.74
N ASN A 34 3.75 -2.00 8.84
CA ASN A 34 4.70 -2.21 7.76
C ASN A 34 4.18 -3.31 6.83
N ALA A 35 3.91 -2.99 5.57
CA ALA A 35 3.36 -3.95 4.61
C ALA A 35 3.69 -3.58 3.16
N ARG A 36 3.54 -4.55 2.25
CA ARG A 36 3.71 -4.34 0.81
C ARG A 36 2.59 -3.48 0.25
N ILE A 37 2.94 -2.59 -0.68
CA ILE A 37 1.98 -1.91 -1.54
C ILE A 37 2.02 -2.63 -2.90
N VAL A 38 0.90 -3.18 -3.34
CA VAL A 38 0.81 -4.04 -4.53
C VAL A 38 0.02 -3.37 -5.65
N GLY A 39 0.37 -3.67 -6.90
CA GLY A 39 -0.31 -3.12 -8.08
C GLY A 39 -0.11 -1.60 -8.26
N ALA A 40 0.99 -1.07 -7.71
CA ALA A 40 1.43 0.31 -7.84
C ALA A 40 2.85 0.32 -8.41
N ASP A 41 3.12 1.22 -9.36
CA ASP A 41 4.48 1.57 -9.73
C ASP A 41 5.11 2.35 -8.56
N PRO A 42 6.33 2.00 -8.10
CA PRO A 42 7.03 2.79 -7.08
C PRO A 42 7.12 4.29 -7.38
N ALA A 43 7.11 4.70 -8.65
CA ALA A 43 7.11 6.09 -9.07
C ALA A 43 5.80 6.84 -8.77
N GLU A 44 4.68 6.14 -8.58
CA GLU A 44 3.39 6.73 -8.20
C GLU A 44 3.32 7.05 -6.70
N LEU A 45 4.21 6.47 -5.89
CA LEU A 45 4.14 6.58 -4.44
C LEU A 45 4.56 7.98 -3.97
N ARG A 46 3.71 8.54 -3.12
CA ARG A 46 3.94 9.80 -2.41
C ARG A 46 3.36 9.71 -1.00
N ALA A 47 3.92 10.47 -0.08
CA ALA A 47 3.38 10.56 1.27
C ALA A 47 1.92 11.06 1.24
N GLY A 48 1.06 10.44 2.04
CA GLY A 48 -0.37 10.78 2.11
C GLY A 48 -1.21 10.26 0.95
N LEU A 49 -0.66 9.43 0.06
CA LEU A 49 -1.46 8.73 -0.95
C LEU A 49 -2.46 7.78 -0.27
N PRO A 50 -3.77 7.90 -0.54
CA PRO A 50 -4.76 7.01 0.06
C PRO A 50 -4.56 5.56 -0.36
N LEU A 51 -4.64 4.65 0.60
CA LEU A 51 -4.47 3.22 0.40
C LEU A 51 -5.67 2.48 0.99
N HIS A 52 -6.03 1.36 0.36
CA HIS A 52 -6.99 0.42 0.90
C HIS A 52 -6.30 -0.92 1.21
N VAL A 53 -6.66 -1.52 2.35
CA VAL A 53 -6.17 -2.85 2.71
C VAL A 53 -6.79 -3.91 1.79
N ALA A 54 -5.98 -4.89 1.42
CA ALA A 54 -6.38 -6.14 0.79
C ALA A 54 -5.63 -7.29 1.50
N PHE A 55 -6.05 -8.52 1.26
CA PHE A 55 -5.41 -9.69 1.83
C PHE A 55 -4.97 -10.64 0.71
N ILE A 56 -3.76 -11.18 0.87
CA ILE A 56 -3.31 -12.31 0.07
C ILE A 56 -3.62 -13.57 0.87
N HIS A 57 -4.26 -14.53 0.20
CA HIS A 57 -4.64 -15.83 0.74
C HIS A 57 -3.82 -16.90 0.02
N PRO A 58 -2.62 -17.24 0.50
CA PRO A 58 -1.81 -18.28 -0.12
C PRO A 58 -2.49 -19.65 0.04
N GLU A 59 -2.21 -20.58 -0.88
CA GLU A 59 -2.72 -21.97 -0.77
C GLU A 59 -2.25 -22.67 0.51
N THR A 60 -1.08 -22.28 1.00
CA THR A 60 -0.49 -22.76 2.25
C THR A 60 -0.02 -21.60 3.12
N GLY A 61 -0.28 -21.66 4.42
CA GLY A 61 0.11 -20.63 5.39
C GLY A 61 -0.99 -19.63 5.70
N ASP A 62 -0.65 -18.63 6.51
CA ASP A 62 -1.61 -17.62 6.96
C ASP A 62 -1.85 -16.55 5.91
N SER A 63 -3.07 -16.01 5.92
CA SER A 63 -3.40 -14.83 5.13
C SER A 63 -2.69 -13.60 5.70
N TYR A 64 -2.22 -12.72 4.83
CA TYR A 64 -1.49 -11.52 5.25
C TYR A 64 -1.97 -10.27 4.52
N PRO A 65 -1.92 -9.11 5.21
CA PRO A 65 -2.36 -7.85 4.63
C PRO A 65 -1.35 -7.31 3.60
N VAL A 66 -1.89 -6.70 2.57
CA VAL A 66 -1.19 -5.85 1.61
C VAL A 66 -2.03 -4.61 1.37
N PHE A 67 -1.45 -3.57 0.77
CA PHE A 67 -2.16 -2.34 0.47
C PHE A 67 -2.19 -2.07 -1.03
N ARG A 68 -3.27 -1.43 -1.51
CA ARG A 68 -3.42 -0.96 -2.89
C ARG A 68 -3.74 0.52 -2.86
N ILE A 69 -3.33 1.24 -3.91
CA ILE A 69 -3.75 2.64 -4.08
C ILE A 69 -5.26 2.69 -4.17
N ASP A 70 -5.88 3.52 -3.33
CA ASP A 70 -7.30 3.78 -3.38
C ASP A 70 -7.59 4.81 -4.48
N ARG A 71 -7.94 4.29 -5.65
CA ARG A 71 -8.26 5.09 -6.84
C ARG A 71 -9.63 5.78 -6.77
N GLN A 72 -10.42 5.58 -5.72
CA GLN A 72 -11.73 6.22 -5.58
C GLN A 72 -11.68 7.57 -4.86
N SER A 73 -10.56 7.87 -4.19
CA SER A 73 -10.35 9.08 -3.38
C SER A 73 -10.19 10.39 -4.17
N GLU A 74 -10.15 10.38 -5.51
CA GLU A 74 -10.10 11.60 -6.34
C GLU A 74 -11.48 12.25 -6.57
N SER A 75 -12.57 11.66 -6.06
CA SER A 75 -13.94 12.05 -6.43
C SER A 75 -14.69 12.96 -5.45
N GLU A 76 -14.11 13.31 -4.29
CA GLU A 76 -14.77 14.18 -3.31
C GLU A 76 -13.96 15.47 -3.08
N SER A 77 -14.26 16.48 -3.89
CA SER A 77 -14.04 17.89 -3.51
C SER A 77 -15.38 18.48 -3.06
N PRO A 78 -15.63 18.66 -1.75
CA PRO A 78 -16.72 19.52 -1.29
C PRO A 78 -16.19 20.95 -1.16
N GLU A 79 -16.02 21.64 -2.29
CA GLU A 79 -16.03 23.10 -2.34
C GLU A 79 -17.40 23.52 -2.89
N ASP A 80 -18.31 23.89 -1.98
CA ASP A 80 -18.96 25.21 -1.95
C ASP A 80 -20.29 25.14 -1.16
N SER A 81 -20.24 25.54 0.12
CA SER A 81 -21.44 25.96 0.86
C SER A 81 -21.03 26.87 2.02
N ARG A 82 -20.52 28.06 1.67
CA ARG A 82 -20.79 29.27 2.45
C ARG A 82 -21.73 30.14 1.62
N ALA A 83 -23.02 30.02 1.92
CA ALA A 83 -24.02 31.05 1.67
C ALA A 83 -24.66 31.41 3.00
#